data_AF-A0A9X7E177-F1
#
_entry.id   AF-A0A9X7E177-F1
#
_cell.length_a   1.000
_cell.length_b   1.000
_cell.length_c   1.000
_cell.angle_alpha   90.00
_cell.angle_beta   90.00
_cell.angle_gamma   90.00
#
_symmetry.space_group_name_H-M   'P 1'
#
loop_
_entity.id
_entity.type
_entity.pdbx_description
1 polymer ?
#
loop_
_entity_poly.entity_id
_entity_poly.type
_entity_poly.pdbx_seq_one_letter_code
_entity_poly.pdbx_strand_id
1 'polypeptide(L)'
;MPNNNDAAVTNNSTATQDDTEVTFPSGELLLSIVQKEYDYETTRKTVLETRTGILITLAAAILTFTFSNIKLPKIKTPINEFSTLIFYVSYFLIGVIAVVTIGISLFYLLRVLFIAKYKRLDTTEINTQTAIGEPDVVAMALTKQYEKILSHNCNVNNDKMILYRKGTNCLIIALFASVILYGIALNL
;
A
#
# COMPACT_ATOMS: atom_id res chain seq x y z
N MET A 1 72.48 -62.10 -3.17
CA MET A 1 71.38 -61.63 -2.29
C MET A 1 71.71 -60.21 -1.84
N PRO A 2 70.75 -59.28 -1.62
CA PRO A 2 69.47 -58.93 -2.28
C PRO A 2 69.50 -57.44 -2.81
N ASN A 3 68.80 -57.06 -3.89
CA ASN A 3 67.44 -56.46 -4.02
C ASN A 3 67.15 -55.18 -3.20
N ASN A 4 66.89 -54.04 -3.88
CA ASN A 4 65.59 -53.32 -3.83
C ASN A 4 65.53 -52.04 -4.68
N ASN A 5 64.32 -51.81 -5.20
CA ASN A 5 63.84 -50.73 -6.05
C ASN A 5 63.88 -49.34 -5.37
N ASP A 6 63.79 -48.26 -6.17
CA ASP A 6 62.61 -47.38 -6.17
C ASP A 6 62.72 -46.27 -7.21
N ALA A 7 61.71 -46.23 -8.09
CA ALA A 7 61.49 -45.20 -9.08
C ALA A 7 60.77 -43.99 -8.44
N ALA A 8 61.40 -42.81 -8.47
CA ALA A 8 60.75 -41.56 -8.08
C ALA A 8 60.11 -40.91 -9.32
N VAL A 9 58.83 -41.20 -9.54
CA VAL A 9 57.95 -40.44 -10.42
C VAL A 9 57.54 -39.16 -9.70
N THR A 10 58.04 -38.01 -10.13
CA THR A 10 57.58 -36.70 -9.64
C THR A 10 56.41 -36.25 -10.51
N ASN A 11 55.20 -36.44 -10.00
CA ASN A 11 53.95 -35.98 -10.63
C ASN A 11 53.81 -34.46 -10.48
N ASN A 12 53.53 -33.81 -11.62
CA ASN A 12 53.04 -32.44 -11.71
C ASN A 12 51.68 -32.31 -11.00
N SER A 13 51.59 -31.37 -10.05
CA SER A 13 50.31 -30.90 -9.51
C SER A 13 50.06 -29.48 -10.03
N THR A 14 49.58 -29.38 -11.26
CA THR A 14 48.87 -28.17 -11.71
C THR A 14 47.48 -28.24 -11.08
N ALA A 15 47.26 -27.45 -10.03
CA ALA A 15 45.93 -27.29 -9.44
C ALA A 15 45.04 -26.56 -10.46
N THR A 16 44.23 -27.33 -11.19
CA THR A 16 43.11 -26.81 -11.98
C THR A 16 42.10 -26.19 -11.00
N GLN A 17 41.89 -24.88 -11.06
CA GLN A 17 40.71 -24.26 -10.45
C GLN A 17 39.47 -24.88 -11.10
N ASP A 18 38.73 -25.62 -10.30
CA ASP A 18 37.42 -26.15 -10.63
C ASP A 18 36.43 -24.97 -10.64
N ASP A 19 36.28 -24.33 -11.80
CA ASP A 19 35.15 -23.46 -12.12
C ASP A 19 33.90 -24.36 -12.12
N THR A 20 33.35 -24.58 -10.94
CA THR A 20 32.08 -25.28 -10.77
C THR A 20 30.99 -24.38 -11.35
N GLU A 21 30.53 -24.74 -12.55
CA GLU A 21 29.41 -24.10 -13.25
C GLU A 21 28.20 -24.04 -12.31
N VAL A 22 27.87 -22.84 -11.84
CA VAL A 22 26.79 -22.62 -10.86
C VAL A 22 25.46 -22.76 -11.57
N THR A 23 24.87 -23.95 -11.50
CA THR A 23 23.58 -24.25 -12.12
C THR A 23 22.41 -23.90 -11.19
N PHE A 24 21.32 -23.36 -11.75
CA PHE A 24 20.08 -23.06 -11.03
C PHE A 24 18.90 -23.79 -11.68
N PRO A 25 18.78 -25.12 -11.53
CA PRO A 25 17.83 -25.95 -12.28
C PRO A 25 16.34 -25.64 -12.00
N SER A 26 16.04 -24.73 -11.07
CA SER A 26 14.70 -24.24 -10.76
C SER A 26 14.58 -22.73 -10.90
N GLY A 27 15.54 -22.07 -11.56
CA GLY A 27 15.59 -20.62 -11.72
C GLY A 27 14.36 -20.08 -12.44
N GLU A 28 13.92 -20.73 -13.50
CA GLU A 28 12.71 -20.37 -14.24
C GLU A 28 11.43 -20.52 -13.40
N LEU A 29 11.32 -21.62 -12.64
CA LEU A 29 10.18 -21.83 -11.73
C LEU A 29 10.13 -20.74 -10.66
N LEU A 30 11.27 -20.44 -10.02
CA LEU A 30 11.37 -19.41 -9.00
C LEU A 30 11.00 -18.03 -9.57
N LEU A 31 11.55 -17.68 -10.75
CA LEU A 31 11.23 -16.44 -11.43
C LEU A 31 9.73 -16.32 -11.72
N SER A 32 9.09 -17.39 -12.20
CA SER A 32 7.66 -17.40 -12.50
C SER A 32 6.80 -17.15 -11.25
N ILE A 33 7.20 -17.69 -10.11
CA ILE A 33 6.51 -17.49 -8.82
C ILE A 33 6.64 -16.04 -8.39
N VAL A 34 7.85 -15.46 -8.45
CA VAL A 34 8.07 -14.08 -8.02
C VAL A 34 7.40 -13.07 -8.95
N GLN A 35 7.36 -13.33 -10.27
CA GLN A 35 6.59 -12.53 -11.22
C GLN A 35 5.09 -12.55 -10.89
N LYS A 36 4.54 -13.73 -10.59
CA LYS A 36 3.14 -13.87 -10.19
C LYS A 36 2.82 -13.09 -8.90
N GLU A 37 3.72 -13.11 -7.93
CA GLU A 37 3.55 -12.35 -6.68
C GLU A 37 3.65 -10.83 -6.92
N TYR A 38 4.52 -10.40 -7.84
CA TYR A 38 4.60 -9.01 -8.28
C TYR A 38 3.30 -8.53 -8.94
N ASP A 39 2.68 -9.37 -9.78
CA ASP A 39 1.39 -9.08 -10.41
C ASP A 39 0.26 -9.03 -9.37
N TYR A 40 0.29 -9.93 -8.38
CA TYR A 40 -0.64 -9.91 -7.25
C TYR A 40 -0.52 -8.60 -6.45
N GLU A 41 0.68 -8.15 -6.12
CA GLU A 41 0.91 -6.89 -5.41
C GLU A 41 0.47 -5.66 -6.21
N THR A 42 0.69 -5.69 -7.53
CA THR A 42 0.20 -4.64 -8.44
C THR A 42 -1.33 -4.61 -8.48
N THR A 43 -1.96 -5.78 -8.49
CA THR A 43 -3.42 -5.90 -8.40
C THR A 43 -3.94 -5.38 -7.06
N ARG A 44 -3.30 -5.74 -5.95
CA ARG A 44 -3.66 -5.27 -4.61
C ARG A 44 -3.64 -3.75 -4.52
N LYS A 45 -2.62 -3.11 -5.10
CA LYS A 45 -2.53 -1.65 -5.19
C LYS A 45 -3.74 -1.06 -5.93
N THR A 46 -4.02 -1.56 -7.13
CA THR A 46 -5.12 -1.06 -7.97
C THR A 46 -6.47 -1.20 -7.27
N VAL A 47 -6.72 -2.33 -6.61
CA VAL A 47 -7.94 -2.55 -5.82
C VAL A 47 -8.03 -1.55 -4.67
N LEU A 48 -6.93 -1.29 -3.97
CA LEU A 48 -6.88 -0.35 -2.85
C LEU A 48 -7.13 1.09 -3.32
N GLU A 49 -6.51 1.53 -4.42
CA GLU A 49 -6.70 2.86 -5.01
C GLU A 49 -8.13 3.05 -5.52
N THR A 50 -8.70 2.03 -6.17
CA THR A 50 -10.09 2.04 -6.64
C THR A 50 -11.08 2.17 -5.47
N ARG A 51 -10.92 1.35 -4.43
CA ARG A 51 -11.77 1.42 -3.22
C ARG A 51 -11.63 2.78 -2.52
N THR A 52 -10.43 3.32 -2.47
CA THR A 52 -10.19 4.65 -1.89
C THR A 52 -10.89 5.74 -2.69
N GLY A 53 -10.85 5.69 -4.02
CA GLY A 53 -11.59 6.62 -4.88
C GLY A 53 -13.10 6.61 -4.59
N ILE A 54 -13.69 5.43 -4.41
CA ILE A 54 -15.11 5.29 -4.03
C ILE A 54 -15.39 5.96 -2.68
N LEU A 55 -14.53 5.74 -1.67
CA LEU A 55 -14.70 6.34 -0.35
C LEU A 55 -14.52 7.87 -0.37
N ILE A 56 -13.66 8.41 -1.23
CA ILE A 56 -13.51 9.86 -1.40
C ILE A 56 -14.81 10.47 -1.96
N THR A 57 -15.41 9.83 -2.97
CA THR A 57 -16.72 10.25 -3.50
C THR A 57 -17.80 10.21 -2.44
N LEU A 58 -17.83 9.14 -1.62
CA LEU A 58 -18.76 9.04 -0.49
C LEU A 58 -18.51 10.15 0.54
N ALA A 59 -17.25 10.46 0.87
CA ALA A 59 -16.91 11.54 1.79
C ALA A 59 -17.36 12.92 1.27
N ALA A 60 -17.21 13.18 -0.03
CA ALA A 60 -17.71 14.40 -0.65
C ALA A 60 -19.25 14.49 -0.62
N ALA A 61 -19.94 13.36 -0.83
CA ALA A 61 -21.40 13.30 -0.72
C ALA A 61 -21.87 13.57 0.71
N ILE A 62 -21.23 12.95 1.72
CA ILE A 62 -21.51 13.22 3.14
C ILE A 62 -21.23 14.68 3.47
N LEU A 63 -20.12 15.25 3.00
CA LEU A 63 -19.79 16.66 3.23
C LEU A 63 -20.88 17.59 2.68
N THR A 64 -21.32 17.35 1.44
CA THR A 64 -22.38 18.12 0.78
C THR A 64 -23.70 17.97 1.53
N PHE A 65 -24.04 16.75 1.94
CA PHE A 65 -25.22 16.47 2.75
C PHE A 65 -25.18 17.22 4.07
N THR A 66 -24.07 17.16 4.80
CA THR A 66 -23.89 17.83 6.09
C THR A 66 -24.01 19.34 5.95
N PHE A 67 -23.33 19.97 4.99
CA PHE A 67 -23.43 21.41 4.77
C PHE A 67 -24.83 21.85 4.35
N SER A 68 -25.52 21.08 3.50
CA SER A 68 -26.87 21.41 3.04
C SER A 68 -27.91 21.36 4.17
N ASN A 69 -27.65 20.56 5.20
CA ASN A 69 -28.55 20.39 6.34
C ASN A 69 -28.12 21.20 7.58
N ILE A 70 -26.99 21.91 7.53
CA ILE A 70 -26.61 22.86 8.57
C ILE A 70 -27.45 24.13 8.43
N LYS A 71 -28.43 24.31 9.32
CA LYS A 71 -29.19 25.55 9.47
C LYS A 71 -28.45 26.43 10.48
N LEU A 72 -27.85 27.54 10.03
CA LEU A 72 -27.28 28.53 10.94
C LEU A 72 -28.43 29.18 11.74
N PRO A 73 -28.48 29.04 13.07
CA PRO A 73 -29.51 29.67 13.87
C PRO A 73 -29.43 31.19 13.69
N LYS A 74 -30.55 31.82 13.34
CA LYS A 74 -30.64 33.27 13.49
C LYS A 74 -30.69 33.54 14.99
N ILE A 75 -29.60 34.07 15.56
CA ILE A 75 -29.43 34.40 16.99
C ILE A 75 -30.36 35.58 17.35
N LYS A 76 -31.67 35.39 17.24
CA LYS A 76 -32.70 36.38 17.55
C LYS A 76 -33.77 35.82 18.49
N THR A 77 -33.80 34.52 18.72
CA THR A 77 -34.72 33.90 19.68
C THR A 77 -34.15 34.05 21.10
N PRO A 78 -34.85 34.73 22.02
CA PRO A 78 -34.48 34.72 23.42
C PRO A 78 -34.60 33.27 23.92
N ILE A 79 -33.49 32.69 24.35
CA ILE A 79 -33.42 31.32 24.84
C ILE A 79 -33.98 31.34 26.26
N ASN A 80 -35.29 31.24 26.36
CA ASN A 80 -36.00 31.32 27.63
C ASN A 80 -36.01 29.97 28.37
N GLU A 81 -35.69 28.87 27.67
CA GLU A 81 -35.70 27.52 28.22
C GLU A 81 -34.32 26.85 28.14
N PHE A 82 -33.88 26.28 29.26
CA PHE A 82 -32.63 25.53 29.36
C PHE A 82 -32.58 24.30 28.43
N SER A 83 -33.74 23.66 28.20
CA SER A 83 -33.88 22.54 27.27
C SER A 83 -33.51 22.94 25.84
N THR A 84 -34.04 24.06 25.35
CA THR A 84 -33.70 24.55 24.00
C THR A 84 -32.23 24.91 23.86
N LEU A 85 -31.60 25.46 24.92
CA LEU A 85 -30.16 25.75 24.94
C LEU A 85 -29.32 24.48 24.74
N ILE A 86 -29.66 23.36 25.39
CA ILE A 86 -28.90 22.10 25.28
C ILE A 86 -28.90 21.58 23.84
N PHE A 87 -30.04 21.70 23.14
CA PHE A 87 -30.17 21.25 21.76
C PHE A 87 -29.34 22.09 20.79
N TYR A 88 -29.33 23.42 20.95
CA TYR A 88 -28.49 24.31 20.12
C TYR A 88 -26.99 24.08 20.32
N VAL A 89 -26.54 23.92 21.58
CA VAL A 89 -25.12 23.67 21.89
C VAL A 89 -24.69 22.30 21.37
N SER A 90 -25.52 21.27 21.57
CA SER A 90 -25.27 19.92 21.06
C SER A 90 -25.21 19.89 19.53
N TYR A 91 -26.16 20.54 18.87
CA TYR A 91 -26.21 20.68 17.40
C TYR A 91 -24.92 21.30 16.85
N PHE A 92 -24.47 22.41 17.45
CA PHE A 92 -23.23 23.07 17.05
C PHE A 92 -22.00 22.17 17.25
N LEU A 93 -21.88 21.53 18.41
CA LEU A 93 -20.74 20.66 18.73
C LEU A 93 -20.65 19.46 17.78
N ILE A 94 -21.77 18.78 17.55
CA ILE A 94 -21.85 17.64 16.62
C ILE A 94 -21.58 18.09 15.17
N GLY A 95 -22.03 19.28 14.78
CA GLY A 95 -21.73 19.85 13.46
C GLY A 95 -20.23 20.04 13.25
N VAL A 96 -19.54 20.62 14.23
CA VAL A 96 -18.07 20.78 14.20
C VAL A 96 -17.38 19.42 14.14
N ILE A 97 -17.78 18.46 14.97
CA ILE A 97 -17.22 17.10 14.98
C ILE A 97 -17.40 16.43 13.62
N ALA A 98 -18.60 16.51 13.02
CA ALA A 98 -18.89 15.91 11.72
C ALA A 98 -17.96 16.48 10.64
N VAL A 99 -17.91 17.81 10.50
CA VAL A 99 -17.09 18.48 9.46
C VAL A 99 -15.60 18.18 9.64
N VAL A 100 -15.07 18.28 10.87
CA VAL A 100 -13.66 17.99 11.16
C VAL A 100 -13.32 16.53 10.84
N THR A 101 -14.18 15.59 11.23
CA THR A 101 -13.94 14.15 11.00
C THR A 101 -13.98 13.80 9.51
N ILE A 102 -14.88 14.42 8.73
CA ILE A 102 -14.90 14.28 7.26
C ILE A 102 -13.59 14.80 6.66
N GLY A 103 -13.11 15.98 7.10
CA GLY A 103 -11.84 16.54 6.65
C GLY A 103 -10.64 15.63 6.94
N ILE A 104 -10.57 15.07 8.16
CA ILE A 104 -9.53 14.11 8.55
C ILE A 104 -9.61 12.83 7.70
N SER A 105 -10.82 12.32 7.46
CA SER A 105 -11.03 11.15 6.59
C SER A 105 -10.52 11.40 5.17
N LEU A 106 -10.92 12.51 4.55
CA LEU A 106 -10.48 12.92 3.22
C LEU A 106 -8.96 13.07 3.16
N PHE A 107 -8.34 13.66 4.17
CA PHE A 107 -6.88 13.79 4.23
C PHE A 107 -6.19 12.42 4.17
N TYR A 108 -6.62 11.45 4.99
CA TYR A 108 -6.06 10.11 4.97
C TYR A 108 -6.30 9.38 3.64
N LEU A 109 -7.51 9.47 3.08
CA LEU A 109 -7.87 8.81 1.84
C LEU A 109 -7.13 9.41 0.63
N LEU A 110 -6.99 10.74 0.55
CA LEU A 110 -6.18 11.38 -0.49
C LEU A 110 -4.71 10.98 -0.38
N ARG A 111 -4.19 10.85 0.85
CA ARG A 111 -2.82 10.37 1.06
C ARG A 111 -2.61 8.95 0.51
N VAL A 112 -3.62 8.08 0.54
CA VAL A 112 -3.53 6.74 -0.09
C VAL A 112 -3.30 6.85 -1.60
N LEU A 113 -3.95 7.80 -2.28
CA LEU A 113 -3.77 8.01 -3.73
C LEU A 113 -2.41 8.65 -4.06
N PHE A 114 -1.97 9.61 -3.25
CA PHE A 114 -0.74 10.36 -3.54
C PHE A 114 0.55 9.71 -3.01
N ILE A 115 0.47 8.66 -2.19
CA ILE A 115 1.68 8.06 -1.61
C ILE A 115 2.44 7.18 -2.62
N ALA A 116 3.73 7.50 -2.75
CA ALA A 116 4.87 6.82 -3.38
C ALA A 116 4.69 6.14 -4.75
N LYS A 117 5.68 6.35 -5.62
CA LYS A 117 5.78 5.67 -6.91
C LYS A 117 6.13 4.19 -6.69
N TYR A 118 5.31 3.31 -7.25
CA TYR A 118 5.58 1.88 -7.33
C TYR A 118 6.89 1.65 -8.09
N LYS A 119 7.76 0.79 -7.57
CA LYS A 119 8.94 0.36 -8.33
C LYS A 119 8.53 -0.68 -9.36
N ARG A 120 9.17 -0.59 -10.52
CA ARG A 120 9.04 -1.53 -11.63
C ARG A 120 10.42 -2.04 -11.98
N LEU A 121 10.47 -3.19 -12.64
CA LEU A 121 11.71 -3.69 -13.20
C LEU A 121 12.21 -2.67 -14.24
N ASP A 122 13.47 -2.28 -14.12
CA ASP A 122 14.08 -1.40 -15.12
C ASP A 122 14.43 -2.23 -16.35
N THR A 123 13.62 -2.11 -17.39
CA THR A 123 13.84 -2.82 -18.65
C THR A 123 14.99 -2.22 -19.46
N THR A 124 15.50 -1.04 -19.09
CA THR A 124 16.65 -0.43 -19.78
C THR A 124 17.97 -1.10 -19.41
N GLU A 125 18.06 -1.75 -18.24
CA GLU A 125 19.22 -2.56 -17.84
C GLU A 125 19.22 -3.97 -18.44
N ILE A 126 18.08 -4.43 -18.98
CA ILE A 126 17.96 -5.71 -19.69
C ILE A 126 18.54 -5.53 -21.11
N ASN A 127 19.86 -5.47 -21.19
CA ASN A 127 20.59 -5.32 -22.45
C ASN A 127 20.74 -6.68 -23.15
N THR A 128 21.15 -6.66 -24.43
CA THR A 128 21.47 -7.85 -25.24
C THR A 128 22.52 -8.75 -24.56
N GLN A 129 23.37 -8.22 -23.67
CA GLN A 129 24.29 -9.02 -22.85
C GLN A 129 23.60 -9.94 -21.83
N THR A 130 22.50 -9.50 -21.22
CA THR A 130 21.70 -10.34 -20.31
C THR A 130 21.00 -11.47 -21.09
N ALA A 131 20.71 -11.25 -22.38
CA ALA A 131 20.12 -12.26 -23.26
C ALA A 131 21.11 -13.33 -23.77
N ILE A 132 22.43 -13.11 -23.58
CA ILE A 132 23.49 -14.05 -23.98
C ILE A 132 23.88 -14.99 -22.82
N GLY A 133 23.49 -14.66 -21.58
CA GLY A 133 23.77 -15.48 -20.40
C GLY A 133 22.99 -16.79 -20.36
N GLU A 134 23.49 -17.75 -19.58
CA GLU A 134 22.81 -19.02 -19.37
C GLU A 134 21.39 -18.79 -18.77
N PRO A 135 20.33 -19.44 -19.30
CA PRO A 135 18.95 -19.17 -18.92
C PRO A 135 18.69 -19.20 -17.41
N ASP A 136 19.27 -20.17 -16.72
CA ASP A 136 19.11 -20.37 -15.28
C ASP A 136 19.79 -19.28 -14.45
N VAL A 137 20.98 -18.83 -14.86
CA VAL A 137 21.71 -17.74 -14.22
C VAL A 137 20.98 -16.42 -14.41
N VAL A 138 20.46 -16.17 -15.61
CA VAL A 138 19.65 -14.99 -15.94
C VAL A 138 18.35 -15.00 -15.14
N ALA A 139 17.65 -16.14 -15.08
CA ALA A 139 16.41 -16.28 -14.33
C ALA A 139 16.62 -16.01 -12.84
N MET A 140 17.72 -16.51 -12.26
CA MET A 140 18.08 -16.24 -10.86
C MET A 140 18.42 -14.76 -10.62
N ALA A 141 19.14 -14.13 -11.54
CA ALA A 141 19.46 -12.69 -11.45
C ALA A 141 18.19 -11.83 -11.49
N LEU A 142 17.27 -12.12 -12.42
CA LEU A 142 15.97 -11.46 -12.51
C LEU A 142 15.14 -11.69 -11.26
N THR A 143 15.16 -12.91 -10.70
CA THR A 143 14.43 -13.23 -9.48
C THR A 143 14.87 -12.31 -8.32
N LYS A 144 16.17 -12.15 -8.10
CA LYS A 144 16.70 -11.24 -7.06
C LYS A 144 16.26 -9.79 -7.27
N GLN A 145 16.20 -9.32 -8.51
CA GLN A 145 15.72 -7.97 -8.81
C GLN A 145 14.24 -7.83 -8.48
N TYR A 146 13.42 -8.79 -8.91
CA TYR A 146 11.99 -8.81 -8.62
C TYR A 146 11.72 -8.89 -7.12
N GLU A 147 12.45 -9.70 -6.35
CA GLU A 147 12.30 -9.79 -4.89
C GLU A 147 12.53 -8.43 -4.21
N LYS A 148 13.58 -7.70 -4.62
CA LYS A 148 13.88 -6.36 -4.10
C LYS A 148 12.76 -5.36 -4.40
N ILE A 149 12.21 -5.41 -5.61
CA ILE A 149 11.08 -4.57 -6.02
C ILE A 149 9.81 -4.94 -5.26
N LEU A 150 9.55 -6.24 -5.14
CA LEU A 150 8.39 -6.80 -4.46
C LEU A 150 8.35 -6.40 -2.99
N SER A 151 9.47 -6.55 -2.28
CA SER A 151 9.61 -6.13 -0.88
C SER A 151 9.27 -4.65 -0.68
N HIS A 152 9.78 -3.78 -1.57
CA HIS A 152 9.48 -2.36 -1.53
C HIS A 152 7.99 -2.08 -1.79
N ASN A 153 7.42 -2.69 -2.82
CA ASN A 153 6.02 -2.48 -3.21
C ASN A 153 5.05 -3.02 -2.14
N CYS A 154 5.36 -4.15 -1.52
CA CYS A 154 4.60 -4.70 -0.41
C CYS A 154 4.57 -3.73 0.77
N ASN A 155 5.72 -3.14 1.14
CA ASN A 155 5.78 -2.13 2.21
C ASN A 155 4.93 -0.88 1.87
N VAL A 156 5.03 -0.37 0.64
CA VAL A 156 4.21 0.76 0.18
C VAL A 156 2.72 0.44 0.26
N ASN A 157 2.31 -0.75 -0.15
CA ASN A 157 0.91 -1.17 -0.04
C ASN A 157 0.45 -1.32 1.41
N ASN A 158 1.32 -1.79 2.30
CA ASN A 158 1.00 -1.90 3.72
C ASN A 158 0.78 -0.51 4.35
N ASP A 159 1.65 0.46 4.04
CA ASP A 159 1.49 1.85 4.45
C ASP A 159 0.18 2.46 3.93
N LYS A 160 -0.13 2.24 2.64
CA LYS A 160 -1.42 2.63 2.04
C LYS A 160 -2.59 2.00 2.80
N MET A 161 -2.49 0.73 3.19
CA MET A 161 -3.56 0.02 3.90
C MET A 161 -3.81 0.60 5.31
N ILE A 162 -2.76 0.99 6.02
CA ILE A 162 -2.87 1.66 7.33
C ILE A 162 -3.62 2.99 7.18
N LEU A 163 -3.26 3.80 6.18
CA LEU A 163 -3.92 5.08 5.89
C LEU A 163 -5.37 4.88 5.47
N TYR A 164 -5.64 3.90 4.60
CA TYR A 164 -6.99 3.52 4.19
C TYR A 164 -7.87 3.15 5.38
N ARG A 165 -7.36 2.33 6.31
CA ARG A 165 -8.10 1.93 7.52
C ARG A 165 -8.42 3.13 8.41
N LYS A 166 -7.46 4.02 8.63
CA LYS A 166 -7.67 5.26 9.41
C LYS A 166 -8.72 6.15 8.74
N GLY A 167 -8.59 6.41 7.44
CA GLY A 167 -9.53 7.22 6.67
C GLY A 167 -10.94 6.64 6.67
N THR A 168 -11.08 5.32 6.49
CA THR A 168 -12.37 4.61 6.52
C THR A 168 -13.03 4.69 7.88
N ASN A 169 -12.28 4.47 8.96
CA ASN A 169 -12.82 4.58 10.32
C ASN A 169 -13.33 6.00 10.62
N CYS A 170 -12.57 7.04 10.25
CA CYS A 170 -13.03 8.42 10.37
C CYS A 170 -14.29 8.66 9.53
N LEU A 171 -14.38 8.10 8.32
CA LEU A 171 -15.55 8.27 7.46
C LEU A 171 -16.82 7.67 8.08
N ILE A 172 -16.70 6.50 8.71
CA ILE A 172 -17.82 5.84 9.41
C ILE A 172 -18.29 6.72 10.58
N ILE A 173 -17.37 7.26 11.37
CA ILE A 173 -17.72 8.17 12.49
C ILE A 173 -18.42 9.42 11.95
N ALA A 174 -17.91 10.00 10.87
CA ALA A 174 -18.50 11.16 10.20
C ALA A 174 -19.90 10.88 9.67
N LEU A 175 -20.14 9.69 9.10
CA LEU A 175 -21.46 9.27 8.62
C LEU A 175 -22.48 9.30 9.76
N PHE A 176 -22.19 8.64 10.88
CA PHE A 176 -23.09 8.61 12.04
C PHE A 176 -23.29 10.01 12.64
N ALA A 177 -22.22 10.80 12.79
CA ALA A 177 -22.33 12.18 13.28
C ALA A 177 -23.24 13.03 12.39
N SER A 178 -23.14 12.89 11.07
CA SER A 178 -23.96 13.63 10.10
C SER A 178 -25.43 13.22 10.14
N VAL A 179 -25.73 11.93 10.33
CA VAL A 179 -27.12 11.44 10.50
C VAL A 179 -27.72 11.94 11.81
N ILE A 180 -26.97 11.88 12.92
CA ILE A 180 -27.43 12.40 14.22
C ILE A 180 -27.66 13.91 14.14
N LEU A 181 -26.75 14.65 13.51
CA LEU A 181 -26.90 16.08 13.27
C LEU A 181 -28.21 16.40 12.54
N TYR A 182 -28.51 15.65 11.48
CA TYR A 182 -29.75 15.81 10.73
C TYR A 182 -30.99 15.51 11.58
N GLY A 183 -30.96 14.45 12.40
CA GLY A 183 -32.04 14.14 13.34
C GLY A 183 -32.30 15.24 14.35
N ILE A 184 -31.24 15.86 14.89
CA ILE A 184 -31.35 17.02 15.78
C ILE A 184 -31.91 18.23 15.01
N ALA A 185 -31.47 18.46 13.76
CA ALA A 185 -31.93 19.56 12.91
C ALA A 185 -33.42 19.53 12.55
N LEU A 186 -34.05 18.35 12.62
CA LEU A 186 -35.49 18.19 12.41
C LEU A 186 -36.33 18.52 13.66
N ASN A 187 -35.72 18.39 14.84
CA ASN A 187 -36.38 18.66 16.13
C ASN A 187 -36.10 20.07 16.67
N LEU A 188 -35.20 20.83 16.00
CA LEU A 188 -34.92 22.25 16.22
C LEU A 188 -35.76 23.14 15.28
#